data_AF-A0A5S9MH38-F1
#
_entry.id   AF-A0A5S9MH38-F1
#
_cell.length_a   1.000
_cell.length_b   1.000
_cell.length_c   1.000
_cell.angle_alpha   90.00
_cell.angle_beta   90.00
_cell.angle_gamma   90.00
#
_symmetry.space_group_name_H-M   'P 1'
#
loop_
_entity.id
_entity.type
_entity.pdbx_description
1 polymer ?
#
loop_
_entity_poly.entity_id
_entity_poly.type
_entity_poly.pdbx_seq_one_letter_code
_entity_poly.pdbx_strand_id
1 'polypeptide(L)'
;MNGGTFTPGTEKKRPGIYFNFKTTAQQRITLGDRGTVALPITMSWGEPKTFISISGIEDLNKKIGLNIDDKSLLLFREAKKKAQTVLLLPSE
;
A
#
# COMPACT_ATOMS: atom_id res chain seq x y z
N MET A 1 16.99 30.17 40.22
CA MET A 1 17.10 29.21 39.09
C MET A 1 15.74 28.52 38.92
N ASN A 2 14.82 29.11 38.16
CA ASN A 2 13.48 28.52 37.93
C ASN A 2 13.47 27.80 36.59
N GLY A 3 14.28 26.76 36.46
CA GLY A 3 14.21 25.83 35.34
C GLY A 3 13.05 24.86 35.60
N GLY A 4 11.95 25.00 34.86
CA GLY A 4 10.79 24.11 35.00
C GLY A 4 11.20 22.65 34.91
N THR A 5 10.74 21.85 35.88
CA THR A 5 10.96 20.40 35.90
C THR A 5 10.13 19.75 34.81
N PHE A 6 10.78 19.27 33.76
CA PHE A 6 10.14 18.42 32.75
C PHE A 6 10.00 17.00 33.30
N THR A 7 8.77 16.57 33.58
CA THR A 7 8.48 15.21 34.04
C THR A 7 8.29 14.30 32.81
N PRO A 8 9.18 13.31 32.57
CA PRO A 8 9.00 12.38 31.46
C PRO A 8 7.73 11.56 31.68
N GLY A 9 6.83 11.52 30.69
CA GLY A 9 5.63 10.66 30.72
C GLY A 9 4.28 11.38 30.75
N THR A 10 4.22 12.71 30.61
CA THR A 10 2.92 13.38 30.43
C THR A 10 2.35 13.06 29.05
N GLU A 11 1.24 12.35 29.01
CA GLU A 11 0.50 12.09 27.77
C GLU A 11 -0.02 13.39 27.17
N LYS A 12 0.14 13.55 25.85
CA LYS A 12 -0.26 14.77 25.15
C LYS A 12 -1.78 14.82 25.07
N LYS A 13 -2.41 15.74 25.82
CA LYS A 13 -3.87 15.94 25.95
C LYS A 13 -4.63 16.23 24.64
N ARG A 14 -3.93 16.50 23.53
CA ARG A 14 -4.55 16.77 22.21
C ARG A 14 -3.92 15.87 21.14
N PRO A 15 -4.66 14.95 20.53
CA PRO A 15 -4.19 14.24 19.36
C PRO A 15 -3.94 15.28 18.25
N GLY A 16 -2.77 15.19 17.63
CA GLY A 16 -2.32 16.17 16.65
C GLY A 16 -1.08 15.68 15.94
N ILE A 17 -0.42 16.58 15.21
CA ILE A 17 0.69 16.32 14.29
C ILE A 17 1.71 15.29 14.82
N TYR A 18 2.10 15.39 16.09
CA TYR A 18 3.07 14.48 16.72
C TYR A 18 2.66 13.00 16.72
N PHE A 19 1.37 12.71 16.90
CA PHE A 19 0.87 11.33 16.87
C PHE A 19 1.01 10.75 15.47
N ASN A 20 0.67 11.53 14.43
CA ASN A 20 0.80 11.12 13.02
C ASN A 20 2.26 10.77 12.64
N PHE A 21 3.24 11.50 13.18
CA PHE A 21 4.66 11.18 12.97
C PHE A 21 5.06 9.85 13.63
N LYS A 22 4.64 9.63 14.88
CA LYS A 22 4.92 8.37 15.59
C LYS A 22 4.23 7.18 14.94
N THR A 23 2.96 7.30 14.58
CA THR A 23 2.21 6.21 13.94
C THR A 23 2.79 5.87 12.58
N THR A 24 3.15 6.86 11.76
CA THR A 24 3.78 6.64 10.45
C THR A 24 5.16 5.97 10.60
N ALA A 25 5.97 6.40 11.58
CA ALA A 25 7.26 5.77 11.85
C ALA A 25 7.10 4.32 12.34
N GLN A 26 6.12 4.06 13.20
CA GLN A 26 5.82 2.73 13.70
C GLN A 26 5.31 1.81 12.58
N GLN A 27 4.43 2.30 11.70
CA GLN A 27 3.96 1.58 10.51
C GLN A 27 5.11 1.16 9.57
N ARG A 28 6.19 1.94 9.48
CA ARG A 28 7.38 1.55 8.70
C ARG A 28 8.15 0.38 9.31
N ILE A 29 8.04 0.15 10.62
CA ILE A 29 8.82 -0.87 11.34
C ILE A 29 7.99 -2.16 11.55
N THR A 30 6.65 -2.06 11.61
CA THR A 30 5.71 -3.17 11.84
C THR A 30 5.87 -4.37 10.89
N LEU A 31 6.35 -5.53 11.35
CA LEU A 31 6.43 -6.78 10.55
C LEU A 31 5.06 -7.15 9.93
N GLY A 32 5.04 -7.41 8.61
CA GLY A 32 3.82 -7.75 7.86
C GLY A 32 3.98 -7.48 6.35
N ASP A 33 2.93 -7.74 5.57
CA ASP A 33 2.87 -7.39 4.14
C ASP A 33 2.88 -5.87 3.98
N ARG A 34 3.79 -5.37 3.16
CA ARG A 34 4.00 -3.92 2.96
C ARG A 34 4.25 -3.60 1.50
N GLY A 35 4.16 -2.30 1.20
CA GLY A 35 4.64 -1.73 -0.05
C GLY A 35 3.60 -1.70 -1.15
N THR A 36 3.69 -0.65 -1.95
CA THR A 36 2.89 -0.45 -3.15
C THR A 36 3.83 -0.48 -4.35
N VAL A 37 3.57 -1.37 -5.30
CA VAL A 37 4.33 -1.47 -6.55
C VAL A 37 3.46 -0.98 -7.70
N ALA A 38 3.99 -0.08 -8.53
CA ALA A 38 3.38 0.26 -9.82
C ALA A 38 3.97 -0.64 -10.90
N LEU A 39 3.12 -1.38 -11.61
CA LEU A 39 3.52 -2.36 -12.59
C LEU A 39 2.82 -2.08 -13.93
N PRO A 40 3.57 -1.70 -14.98
CA PRO A 40 3.04 -1.63 -16.33
C PRO A 40 2.86 -3.06 -16.88
N ILE A 41 1.68 -3.34 -17.42
CA ILE A 41 1.37 -4.65 -18.00
C ILE A 41 0.53 -4.47 -19.26
N THR A 42 0.88 -5.20 -20.32
CA THR A 42 0.00 -5.30 -21.49
C THR A 42 -1.08 -6.33 -21.18
N MET A 43 -2.33 -5.90 -21.25
CA MET A 43 -3.48 -6.73 -20.94
C MET A 43 -4.69 -6.27 -21.74
N SER A 44 -5.50 -7.21 -22.21
CA SER A 44 -6.63 -6.93 -23.10
C SER A 44 -7.86 -6.32 -22.42
N TRP A 45 -7.77 -5.95 -21.14
CA TRP A 45 -8.91 -5.54 -20.32
C TRP A 45 -8.54 -4.41 -19.36
N GLY A 46 -9.48 -3.48 -19.14
CA GLY A 46 -9.32 -2.32 -18.26
C GLY A 46 -9.16 -1.02 -19.05
N GLU A 47 -9.42 0.11 -18.40
CA GLU A 47 -9.27 1.42 -19.04
C GLU A 47 -7.79 1.73 -19.28
N PRO A 48 -7.38 1.99 -20.54
CA PRO A 48 -5.99 2.26 -20.86
C PRO A 48 -5.52 3.52 -20.12
N LYS A 49 -4.24 3.52 -19.70
CA LYS A 49 -3.58 4.66 -19.03
C LYS A 49 -4.17 5.07 -17.67
N THR A 50 -5.00 4.22 -17.05
CA THR A 50 -5.48 4.44 -15.68
C THR A 50 -4.78 3.49 -14.71
N PHE A 51 -4.56 3.96 -13.48
CA PHE A 51 -4.01 3.11 -12.41
C PHE A 51 -5.11 2.32 -11.72
N ILE A 52 -5.02 1.00 -11.82
CA ILE A 52 -5.96 0.07 -11.17
C ILE A 52 -5.29 -0.47 -9.90
N SER A 53 -5.73 0.02 -8.74
CA SER A 53 -5.24 -0.45 -7.44
C SER A 53 -5.83 -1.81 -7.06
N ILE A 54 -4.98 -2.80 -6.80
CA ILE A 54 -5.38 -4.16 -6.46
C ILE A 54 -4.73 -4.59 -5.14
N SER A 55 -5.55 -4.61 -4.09
CA SER A 55 -5.20 -5.07 -2.74
C SER A 55 -5.46 -6.55 -2.54
N GLY A 56 -6.46 -7.14 -3.20
CA GLY A 56 -6.78 -8.56 -3.06
C GLY A 56 -7.23 -9.24 -4.35
N ILE A 57 -7.45 -10.55 -4.26
CA ILE A 57 -7.95 -11.38 -5.38
C ILE A 57 -9.39 -10.99 -5.75
N GLU A 58 -10.20 -10.55 -4.78
CA GLU A 58 -11.54 -10.02 -5.05
C GLU A 58 -11.50 -8.75 -5.91
N ASP A 59 -10.54 -7.85 -5.66
CA ASP A 59 -10.38 -6.63 -6.45
C ASP A 59 -9.94 -6.95 -7.87
N LEU A 60 -9.07 -7.96 -8.03
CA LEU A 60 -8.63 -8.45 -9.34
C LEU A 60 -9.85 -8.94 -10.15
N ASN A 61 -10.69 -9.79 -9.55
CA ASN A 61 -11.88 -10.31 -10.23
C ASN A 61 -12.88 -9.21 -10.56
N LYS A 62 -13.10 -8.24 -9.66
CA LYS A 62 -14.05 -7.13 -9.89
C LYS A 62 -13.58 -6.13 -10.94
N LYS A 63 -12.29 -5.78 -10.95
CA LYS A 63 -11.75 -4.71 -11.82
C LYS A 63 -11.31 -5.25 -13.17
N ILE A 64 -10.74 -6.46 -13.19
CA ILE A 64 -10.08 -7.03 -14.35
C ILE A 64 -10.83 -8.23 -14.93
N GLY A 65 -11.58 -8.98 -14.11
CA GLY A 65 -12.35 -10.14 -14.59
C GLY A 65 -11.52 -11.30 -15.13
N LEU A 66 -10.19 -11.20 -15.13
CA LEU A 66 -9.27 -12.26 -15.53
C LEU A 66 -9.00 -13.19 -14.35
N ASN A 67 -8.84 -14.47 -14.65
CA ASN A 67 -8.38 -15.45 -13.67
C ASN A 67 -6.94 -15.11 -13.28
N ILE A 68 -6.63 -15.22 -11.98
CA ILE A 68 -5.26 -15.08 -11.48
C ILE A 68 -4.28 -15.95 -12.29
N ASP A 69 -4.69 -17.15 -12.77
CA ASP A 69 -3.87 -18.10 -13.54
C ASP A 69 -3.56 -17.72 -14.98
N ASP A 70 -4.08 -16.59 -15.46
CA ASP A 70 -3.76 -16.12 -16.79
C ASP A 70 -2.26 -15.79 -16.94
N LYS A 71 -1.67 -16.19 -18.07
CA LYS A 71 -0.26 -15.97 -18.38
C LYS A 71 0.10 -14.48 -18.38
N SER A 72 -0.87 -13.64 -18.73
CA SER A 72 -0.72 -12.18 -18.73
C SER A 72 -0.48 -11.63 -17.32
N LEU A 73 -0.97 -12.28 -16.27
CA LEU A 73 -0.85 -11.84 -14.86
C LEU A 73 0.36 -12.44 -14.12
N LEU A 74 1.30 -13.06 -14.84
CA LEU A 74 2.51 -13.64 -14.23
C LEU A 74 3.32 -12.58 -13.46
N LEU A 75 3.52 -11.40 -14.04
CA LEU A 75 4.24 -10.29 -13.40
C LEU A 75 3.50 -9.76 -12.17
N PHE A 76 2.17 -9.71 -12.22
CA PHE A 76 1.33 -9.33 -11.09
C PHE A 76 1.50 -10.31 -9.93
N ARG A 77 1.49 -11.63 -10.19
CA ARG A 77 1.69 -12.66 -9.17
C ARG A 77 3.04 -12.54 -8.48
N GLU A 78 4.11 -12.38 -9.24
CA GLU A 78 5.46 -12.22 -8.68
C GLU A 78 5.57 -10.95 -7.83
N ALA A 79 4.94 -9.85 -8.26
CA ALA A 79 4.89 -8.63 -7.46
C ALA A 79 4.10 -8.85 -6.15
N LYS A 80 2.95 -9.52 -6.22
CA LYS A 80 2.05 -9.75 -5.07
C LYS A 80 2.65 -10.64 -3.98
N LYS A 81 3.67 -11.46 -4.27
CA LYS A 81 4.37 -12.29 -3.27
C LYS A 81 5.07 -11.48 -2.18
N LYS A 82 5.48 -10.24 -2.48
CA LYS A 82 6.19 -9.35 -1.55
C LYS A 82 5.53 -7.99 -1.37
N ALA A 83 4.63 -7.59 -2.27
CA ALA A 83 3.92 -6.32 -2.22
C ALA A 83 2.50 -6.47 -1.69
N GLN A 84 2.13 -5.60 -0.75
CA GLN A 84 0.77 -5.52 -0.22
C GLN A 84 -0.22 -5.04 -1.28
N THR A 85 0.13 -4.01 -2.03
CA THR A 85 -0.73 -3.40 -3.05
C THR A 85 0.01 -3.33 -4.38
N VAL A 86 -0.65 -3.73 -5.47
CA VAL A 86 -0.11 -3.59 -6.82
C VAL A 86 -1.02 -2.64 -7.59
N LEU A 87 -0.43 -1.58 -8.13
CA LEU A 87 -1.07 -0.65 -9.05
C LEU A 87 -0.77 -1.15 -10.47
N LEU A 88 -1.79 -1.66 -11.16
CA LEU A 88 -1.65 -2.07 -12.55
C LEU A 88 -1.88 -0.89 -13.47
N LEU A 89 -1.01 -0.74 -14.46
CA LEU A 89 -1.15 0.20 -15.55
C LEU A 89 -1.27 -0.60 -16.85
N PRO A 90 -2.46 -0.67 -17.47
CA PRO A 90 -2.64 -1.26 -18.79
C PRO A 90 -1.86 -0.44 -19.83
N SER A 91 -0.84 -1.05 -20.43
CA SER A 91 -0.07 -0.48 -21.53
C SER A 91 -0.62 -1.00 -22.85
N GLU A 92 -1.43 -0.16 -23.51
CA GLU A 92 -2.11 -0.35 -24.81
C GLU A 92 -2.92 -1.64 -25.03
#